data_AF-A0A558G9P1-F1
#
_entry.id   AF-A0A558G9P1-F1
#
_cell.length_a   1.000
_cell.length_b   1.000
_cell.length_c   1.000
_cell.angle_alpha   90.00
_cell.angle_beta   90.00
_cell.angle_gamma   90.00
#
_symmetry.space_group_name_H-M   'P 1'
#
loop_
_entity.id
_entity.type
_entity.pdbx_description
1 polymer ?
#
loop_
_entity_poly.entity_id
_entity_poly.type
_entity_poly.pdbx_seq_one_letter_code
_entity_poly.pdbx_strand_id
1 'polypeptide(L)' 'MPDPRTLRDSTQIVLPCDLLESVRDDLEAEFVVSVHRADGETCRIIGSPVEIRAVSDFLARQGISLR' A
#
# COMPACT_ATOMS: atom_id res chain seq x y z
N MET A 1 5.97 12.40 21.73
CA MET A 1 5.64 12.74 20.32
C MET A 1 5.80 11.48 19.50
N PRO A 2 4.90 11.16 18.56
CA PRO A 2 5.09 10.02 17.67
C PRO A 2 6.36 10.22 16.82
N ASP A 3 7.07 9.14 16.54
CA ASP A 3 8.24 9.17 15.67
C ASP A 3 7.79 9.58 14.24
N PRO A 4 8.42 10.55 13.58
CA PRO A 4 8.05 10.94 12.21
C PRO A 4 8.10 9.78 11.21
N ARG A 5 8.82 8.69 11.50
CA ARG A 5 8.79 7.46 10.71
C ARG A 5 7.43 6.75 10.78
N THR A 6 6.81 6.66 11.94
CA THR A 6 5.49 6.00 12.07
C THR A 6 4.39 6.78 11.36
N LEU A 7 4.52 8.11 11.34
CA LEU A 7 3.61 8.97 10.57
C LEU A 7 3.76 8.76 9.06
N ARG A 8 5.00 8.56 8.59
CA ARG A 8 5.27 8.23 7.18
C ARG A 8 4.77 6.85 6.79
N ASP A 9 5.01 5.84 7.60
CA ASP A 9 4.57 4.46 7.34
C ASP A 9 3.03 4.36 7.33
N SER A 10 2.34 5.27 8.01
CA SER A 10 0.88 5.34 7.94
C SER A 10 0.38 5.89 6.59
N THR A 11 1.22 6.53 5.79
CA THR A 11 0.83 7.15 4.50
C THR A 11 1.30 6.38 3.27
N GLN A 12 2.01 5.26 3.48
CA GLN A 12 2.52 4.46 2.38
C GLN A 12 2.62 2.98 2.76
N ILE A 13 2.50 2.11 1.76
CA ILE A 13 2.81 0.69 1.86
C ILE A 13 3.85 0.38 0.78
N VAL A 14 4.88 -0.39 1.11
CA VAL A 14 5.89 -0.85 0.15
C VAL A 14 5.85 -2.37 0.09
N LEU A 15 5.70 -2.93 -1.10
CA LEU A 15 5.66 -4.36 -1.34
C LEU A 15 6.18 -4.70 -2.75
N PRO A 16 6.58 -5.94 -3.01
CA PRO A 16 6.89 -6.41 -4.37
C PRO A 16 5.76 -6.11 -5.36
N CYS A 17 6.10 -5.62 -6.56
CA CYS A 17 5.12 -5.23 -7.58
C CYS A 17 4.32 -6.42 -8.12
N ASP A 18 4.93 -7.60 -8.19
CA ASP A 18 4.30 -8.86 -8.63
C ASP A 18 3.09 -9.23 -7.77
N LEU A 19 3.15 -8.97 -6.46
CA LEU A 19 2.01 -9.15 -5.55
C LEU A 19 0.87 -8.18 -5.85
N LEU A 20 1.18 -6.97 -6.36
CA LEU A 20 0.18 -5.97 -6.71
C LEU A 20 -0.47 -6.20 -8.06
N GLU A 21 0.21 -6.82 -9.03
CA GLU A 21 -0.30 -6.92 -10.41
C GLU A 21 -1.70 -7.54 -10.50
N SER A 22 -1.98 -8.53 -9.65
CA SER A 22 -3.28 -9.23 -9.65
C SER A 22 -4.43 -8.44 -9.02
N VAL A 23 -4.14 -7.46 -8.16
CA VAL A 23 -5.14 -6.71 -7.37
C VAL A 23 -5.13 -5.22 -7.67
N ARG A 24 -4.27 -4.77 -8.59
CA ARG A 24 -4.02 -3.35 -8.84
C ARG A 24 -5.25 -2.62 -9.35
N ASP A 25 -5.97 -3.22 -10.31
CA ASP A 25 -7.15 -2.58 -10.91
C ASP A 25 -8.26 -2.42 -9.87
N ASP A 26 -8.47 -3.44 -9.02
CA ASP A 26 -9.43 -3.39 -7.91
C ASP A 26 -9.02 -2.34 -6.86
N LEU A 27 -7.72 -2.28 -6.54
CA LEU A 27 -7.17 -1.31 -5.59
C LEU A 27 -7.40 0.14 -6.07
N GLU A 28 -7.06 0.45 -7.32
CA GLU A 28 -7.22 1.79 -7.89
C GLU A 28 -8.71 2.16 -8.11
N ALA A 29 -9.62 1.17 -8.19
CA ALA A 29 -11.06 1.37 -8.27
C ALA A 29 -11.74 1.58 -6.91
N GLU A 30 -11.29 0.88 -5.86
CA GLU A 30 -11.92 0.89 -4.54
C GLU A 30 -11.34 1.98 -3.61
N PHE A 31 -10.08 2.38 -3.81
CA PHE A 31 -9.36 3.27 -2.89
C PHE A 31 -8.77 4.50 -3.58
N VAL A 32 -8.70 5.62 -2.84
CA VAL A 32 -8.08 6.86 -3.35
C VAL A 32 -6.58 6.83 -3.02
N VAL A 33 -5.86 6.01 -3.76
CA VAL A 33 -4.41 5.80 -3.60
C VAL A 33 -3.66 5.92 -4.92
N SER A 34 -2.37 6.20 -4.84
CA SER A 34 -1.46 6.23 -5.98
C SER A 34 -0.43 5.12 -5.86
N VAL A 35 -0.24 4.34 -6.92
CA VAL A 35 0.77 3.27 -6.97
C VAL A 35 1.95 3.73 -7.81
N HIS A 36 3.14 3.71 -7.22
CA HIS A 36 4.40 4.06 -7.89
C HIS A 36 5.36 2.89 -7.86
N ARG A 37 6.07 2.64 -8.97
CA ARG A 37 7.25 1.77 -8.92
C ARG A 37 8.36 2.48 -8.17
N ALA A 38 8.88 1.84 -7.14
CA ALA A 38 10.06 2.26 -6.40
C ALA A 38 11.31 1.54 -6.95
N ASP A 39 12.47 1.74 -6.34
CA ASP A 39 13.72 1.16 -6.82
C ASP A 39 13.65 -0.39 -6.85
N GLY A 40 14.02 -0.97 -8.00
CA GLY A 40 14.00 -2.41 -8.24
C GLY A 40 12.62 -2.97 -8.58
N GLU A 41 12.21 -4.03 -7.89
CA GLU A 41 10.96 -4.77 -8.12
C GLU A 41 9.86 -4.40 -7.12
N THR A 42 10.03 -3.31 -6.38
CA THR A 42 9.08 -2.89 -5.35
C THR A 42 8.15 -1.79 -5.85
N CYS A 43 6.91 -1.85 -5.40
CA CYS A 43 5.88 -0.87 -5.62
C CYS A 43 5.52 -0.20 -4.30
N ARG A 44 5.21 1.08 -4.37
CA ARG A 44 4.77 1.90 -3.25
C ARG A 44 3.36 2.37 -3.50
N ILE A 45 2.45 2.01 -2.61
CA ILE A 45 1.10 2.56 -2.53
C ILE A 45 1.18 3.78 -1.61
N ILE A 46 0.67 4.93 -2.05
CA ILE A 46 0.67 6.18 -1.29
C ILE A 46 -0.76 6.67 -1.16
N GLY A 47 -1.16 7.07 0.05
CA GLY A 47 -2.50 7.54 0.33
C GLY A 47 -2.61 8.24 1.69
N SER A 48 -3.82 8.65 2.04
CA SER A 48 -4.07 9.14 3.40
C SER A 48 -3.95 8.00 4.43
N PRO A 49 -3.72 8.29 5.73
CA PRO A 49 -3.67 7.25 6.75
C PRO A 49 -4.91 6.35 6.84
N VAL A 50 -6.08 6.90 6.54
CA VAL A 50 -7.34 6.15 6.54
C VAL A 50 -7.39 5.19 5.35
N GLU A 51 -7.02 5.67 4.16
CA GLU A 51 -6.95 4.86 2.94
C GLU A 51 -5.92 3.74 3.08
N ILE A 52 -4.72 4.05 3.58
CA ILE A 52 -3.63 3.08 3.75
C ILE A 52 -4.01 1.97 4.74
N ARG A 53 -4.73 2.32 5.81
CA ARG A 53 -5.26 1.31 6.74
C ARG A 53 -6.29 0.40 6.07
N ALA A 54 -7.20 0.96 5.26
CA ALA A 54 -8.19 0.19 4.53
C ALA A 54 -7.56 -0.70 3.45
N VAL A 55 -6.54 -0.20 2.74
CA VAL A 55 -5.74 -0.96 1.77
C VAL A 55 -5.00 -2.10 2.46
N SER A 56 -4.39 -1.85 3.61
CA SER A 56 -3.72 -2.90 4.40
C SER A 56 -4.70 -4.05 4.72
N ASP A 57 -5.93 -3.73 5.14
CA ASP A 57 -6.96 -4.72 5.41
C ASP A 57 -7.42 -5.45 4.12
N PHE A 58 -7.54 -4.73 3.00
CA PHE A 58 -7.86 -5.30 1.69
C PHE A 58 -6.79 -6.30 1.23
N LEU A 59 -5.51 -5.92 1.28
CA LEU A 59 -4.40 -6.77 0.87
C LEU A 59 -4.33 -8.06 1.71
N ALA A 60 -4.56 -7.95 3.03
CA ALA A 60 -4.62 -9.12 3.91
C ALA A 60 -5.74 -10.10 3.51
N ARG A 61 -6.90 -9.59 3.06
CA ARG A 61 -8.01 -10.43 2.54
C ARG A 61 -7.67 -11.13 1.23
N GLN A 62 -6.79 -10.55 0.43
CA GLN A 62 -6.26 -11.14 -0.81
C GLN A 62 -5.07 -12.10 -0.54
N GLY A 63 -4.70 -12.32 0.73
CA GLY A 63 -3.58 -13.18 1.12
C GLY A 63 -2.20 -12.51 1.05
N ILE A 64 -2.16 -11.20 0.77
CA ILE A 64 -0.91 -10.42 0.70
C ILE A 64 -0.62 -9.88 2.10
N SER A 65 0.39 -10.46 2.75
CA SER A 65 0.82 -10.04 4.09
C SER A 65 1.90 -8.96 4.00
N LEU A 66 1.63 -7.80 4.60
CA LEU A 66 2.59 -6.72 4.77
C LEU A 66 3.49 -7.06 5.97
N ARG A 67 4.80 -7.20 5.75
CA ARG A 67 5.79 -7.57 6.78
C ARG A 67 6.60 -6.38 7.26
#